data_AF-A0A432VPL2-F1
#
_entry.id   AF-A0A432VPL2-F1
#
_cell.length_a   1.000
_cell.length_b   1.000
_cell.length_c   1.000
_cell.angle_alpha   90.00
_cell.angle_beta   90.00
_cell.angle_gamma   90.00
#
_symmetry.space_group_name_H-M   'P 1'
#
loop_
_entity.id
_entity.type
_entity.pdbx_description
1 polymer ?
#
loop_
_entity_poly.entity_id
_entity_poly.type
_entity_poly.pdbx_seq_one_letter_code
_entity_poly.pdbx_strand_id
1 'polypeptide(L)' 'MSLYMAFFMTFVITWINTGLGEGFLGRWWTAFYIAWPIAACLMLVGVQRIRVFSEKLGQKL' A
#
# COMPACT_ATOMS: atom_id res chain seq x y z
N MET A 1 -4.32 6.45 -9.59
CA MET A 1 -3.24 5.49 -9.30
C MET A 1 -3.61 4.16 -9.95
N SER A 2 -2.84 3.72 -10.94
CA SER A 2 -3.22 2.63 -11.84
C SER A 2 -3.26 1.28 -11.12
N LEU A 3 -4.37 0.54 -11.25
CA LEU A 3 -4.57 -0.80 -10.66
C LEU A 3 -3.37 -1.74 -10.90
N TYR A 4 -2.74 -1.57 -12.07
CA TYR A 4 -1.56 -2.28 -12.53
C TYR A 4 -0.37 -2.21 -11.55
N MET A 5 -0.11 -1.01 -11.00
CA MET A 5 1.00 -0.76 -10.09
C MET A 5 0.76 -1.48 -8.75
N ALA A 6 -0.45 -1.40 -8.22
CA ALA A 6 -0.81 -2.06 -6.96
C ALA A 6 -0.77 -3.59 -7.08
N PHE A 7 -1.23 -4.13 -8.21
CA PHE A 7 -1.24 -5.57 -8.50
C PHE A 7 0.17 -6.13 -8.65
N PHE A 8 1.04 -5.44 -9.41
CA PHE A 8 2.44 -5.85 -9.55
C PHE A 8 3.23 -5.71 -8.25
N MET A 9 3.07 -4.60 -7.52
CA MET A 9 3.80 -4.40 -6.26
C MET A 9 3.45 -5.46 -5.23
N THR A 10 2.15 -5.77 -5.05
CA THR A 10 1.74 -6.85 -4.13
C THR A 10 2.24 -8.22 -4.58
N PHE A 11 2.29 -8.50 -5.89
CA PHE A 11 2.84 -9.74 -6.43
C PHE A 11 4.34 -9.86 -6.15
N VAL A 12 5.11 -8.85 -6.50
CA VAL A 12 6.57 -8.82 -6.33
C VAL A 12 6.94 -8.88 -4.86
N ILE A 13 6.26 -8.13 -3.99
CA ILE A 13 6.50 -8.15 -2.54
C ILE A 13 6.21 -9.54 -1.97
N THR A 14 5.09 -10.15 -2.35
CA THR A 14 4.75 -11.52 -1.90
C THR A 14 5.80 -12.52 -2.38
N TRP A 15 6.28 -12.37 -3.62
CA TRP A 15 7.31 -13.27 -4.17
C TRP A 15 8.63 -13.13 -3.41
N ILE A 16 9.07 -11.90 -3.17
CA ILE A 16 10.29 -11.63 -2.40
C ILE A 16 10.20 -12.17 -0.97
N ASN A 17 9.05 -12.02 -0.30
CA ASN A 17 8.90 -12.41 1.11
C ASN A 17 8.74 -13.91 1.33
N THR A 18 8.09 -14.62 0.39
CA THR A 18 7.65 -16.00 0.61
C THR A 18 8.12 -17.02 -0.43
N GLY A 19 8.75 -16.57 -1.52
CA GLY A 19 9.15 -17.42 -2.63
C GLY A 19 7.97 -17.96 -3.45
N LEU A 20 8.27 -18.51 -4.63
CA LEU A 20 7.30 -19.24 -5.48
C LEU A 20 7.15 -20.68 -4.95
N GLY A 21 6.53 -20.84 -3.78
CA GLY A 21 6.17 -22.13 -3.21
C GLY A 21 4.68 -22.45 -3.38
N GLU A 22 4.26 -23.64 -2.94
CA GLU A 22 2.83 -24.00 -2.90
C GLU A 22 2.02 -22.95 -2.10
N GLY A 23 0.82 -22.62 -2.60
CA GLY A 23 -0.03 -21.60 -2.00
C GLY A 23 0.40 -20.14 -2.23
N PHE A 24 1.36 -19.86 -3.12
CA PHE A 24 1.79 -18.50 -3.48
C PHE A 24 0.62 -17.63 -3.96
N LEU A 25 -0.20 -18.13 -4.89
CA LEU A 25 -1.38 -17.40 -5.39
C LEU A 25 -2.39 -17.08 -4.28
N GLY A 26 -2.60 -18.00 -3.33
CA GLY A 26 -3.50 -17.77 -2.19
C GLY A 26 -2.99 -16.70 -1.24
N ARG A 27 -1.69 -16.72 -0.93
CA ARG A 27 -1.03 -15.68 -0.11
C ARG A 27 -1.04 -14.32 -0.79
N TRP A 28 -0.75 -14.29 -2.08
CA TRP A 28 -0.78 -13.06 -2.86
C TRP A 28 -2.19 -12.46 -2.95
N TRP A 29 -3.22 -13.28 -3.20
CA TRP A 29 -4.60 -12.83 -3.22
C TRP A 29 -5.05 -12.27 -1.86
N THR A 30 -4.69 -12.95 -0.78
CA THR A 30 -4.95 -12.51 0.59
C THR A 30 -4.25 -11.18 0.87
N ALA A 31 -2.97 -11.04 0.48
CA ALA A 31 -2.21 -9.80 0.65
C ALA A 31 -2.80 -8.64 -0.16
N PHE A 32 -3.22 -8.88 -1.40
CA PHE A 32 -3.88 -7.87 -2.24
C PHE A 32 -5.21 -7.41 -1.63
N TYR A 33 -6.03 -8.35 -1.17
CA TYR A 33 -7.32 -8.06 -0.55
C TYR A 33 -7.20 -7.32 0.78
N ILE A 34 -6.16 -7.59 1.57
CA ILE A 34 -5.86 -6.90 2.83
C ILE A 34 -5.22 -5.53 2.59
N ALA A 35 -4.32 -5.41 1.60
CA ALA A 35 -3.62 -4.16 1.30
C ALA A 35 -4.58 -3.05 0.83
N TRP A 36 -5.62 -3.39 0.08
CA TRP A 36 -6.57 -2.41 -0.45
C TRP A 36 -7.34 -1.61 0.62
N PRO A 37 -8.02 -2.24 1.61
CA PRO A 37 -8.69 -1.51 2.70
C PRO A 37 -7.68 -0.80 3.62
N ILE A 38 -6.49 -1.38 3.85
CA ILE A 38 -5.43 -0.71 4.63
C ILE A 38 -4.98 0.58 3.94
N ALA A 39 -4.73 0.53 2.63
CA ALA A 39 -4.34 1.70 1.84
C ALA A 39 -5.47 2.75 1.80
N ALA A 40 -6.73 2.33 1.69
CA ALA A 40 -7.88 3.23 1.75
C ALA A 40 -7.98 3.93 3.11
N CYS A 41 -7.89 3.18 4.22
CA CYS A 41 -7.87 3.75 5.57
C CYS A 41 -6.69 4.69 5.78
N LEU A 42 -5.49 4.31 5.35
CA LEU A 42 -4.29 5.16 5.41
C LEU A 42 -4.44 6.43 4.57
N MET A 43 -5.09 6.37 3.41
CA MET A 43 -5.37 7.58 2.63
C MET A 43 -6.36 8.49 3.36
N LEU A 44 -7.46 7.96 3.88
CA LEU A 44 -8.46 8.75 4.60
C LEU A 44 -7.87 9.47 5.81
N VAL A 45 -7.03 8.78 6.59
CA VAL A 45 -6.41 9.35 7.80
C VAL A 45 -5.17 10.18 7.45
N GLY A 46 -4.32 9.66 6.57
CA GLY A 46 -2.99 10.20 6.25
C GLY A 46 -3.04 11.44 5.38
N VAL A 47 -3.93 11.52 4.38
CA VAL A 47 -4.01 12.69 3.48
C VAL A 47 -4.30 13.97 4.25
N GLN A 48 -5.21 13.93 5.23
CA GLN A 48 -5.53 15.10 6.04
C GLN A 48 -4.36 15.50 6.94
N ARG A 49 -3.69 14.52 7.56
CA ARG A 49 -2.57 14.77 8.49
C ARG A 49 -1.34 15.30 7.75
N ILE A 50 -1.01 14.74 6.58
CA ILE A 50 0.14 15.14 5.76
C ILE A 50 -0.06 16.57 5.24
N ARG A 51 -1.27 16.94 4.80
CA ARG A 51 -1.57 18.33 4.39
C ARG A 51 -1.29 19.34 5.50
N VAL A 52 -1.85 19.09 6.69
CA VAL A 52 -1.65 19.98 7.85
C VAL A 52 -0.17 20.06 8.26
N PHE A 53 0.56 18.95 8.21
CA PHE A 53 1.98 18.93 8.55
C PHE A 53 2.83 19.69 7.51
N SER A 54 2.50 19.53 6.22
CA SER A 54 3.18 20.22 5.13
C SER A 54 2.94 21.73 5.16
N GLU A 55 1.72 22.16 5.50
CA GLU A 55 1.38 23.58 5.71
C GLU A 55 2.15 24.17 6.89
N LYS A 56 2.22 23.44 8.01
CA LYS A 56 2.99 23.87 9.19
C LYS A 56 4.49 23.95 8.94
N LEU A 57 5.05 23.05 8.13
CA LEU A 57 6.46 23.13 7.74
C LEU A 57 6.72 24.31 6.78
N GLY A 58 5.83 24.54 5.81
CA GLY A 58 5.96 25.63 4.85
C GLY A 58 5.86 27.03 5.48
N GLN A 59 5.14 27.20 6.59
CA GLN A 59 5.11 28.46 7.33
C GLN A 59 6.36 28.72 8.19
N LYS A 60 7.23 27.73 8.36
CA LYS A 60 8.40 27.81 9.26
C LYS A 60 9.74 27.95 8.52
N LEU A 61 9.71 27.91 7.18
CA LEU A 61 10.82 28.17 6.25
C LEU A 61 10.69 29.59 5.71
#